data_AF-A0A2E6H3V7-F1
#
_entry.id   AF-A0A2E6H3V7-F1
#
_cell.length_a   1.000
_cell.length_b   1.000
_cell.length_c   1.000
_cell.angle_alpha   90.00
_cell.angle_beta   90.00
_cell.angle_gamma   90.00
#
_symmetry.space_group_name_H-M   'P 1'
#
loop_
_entity.id
_entity.type
_entity.pdbx_description
1 polymer ?
#
loop_
_entity_poly.entity_id
_entity_poly.type
_entity_poly.pdbx_seq_one_letter_code
_entity_poly.pdbx_strand_id
1 'polypeptide(L)'
;MMMKCLLILLISFSAFAQDGESESESTLVHKSLVELKNLKPEDFDKKIDDYRNSIEKYIEKKKRVCNGEFTTIILSDSEDQSKKQSKKLSVDEKKLCFNELKAIYKTYINHLFLVRSRFLKFLNKKRIEELASIRDETLKSIDSTFNRKR
;
A
#
# COMPACT_ATOMS: atom_id res chain seq x y z
N MET A 1 -15.83 26.54 -62.50
CA MET A 1 -14.91 26.69 -61.36
C MET A 1 -15.77 26.71 -60.10
N MET A 2 -16.03 25.57 -59.47
CA MET A 2 -15.30 25.08 -58.30
C MET A 2 -14.96 26.19 -57.30
N MET A 3 -15.71 26.29 -56.19
CA MET A 3 -15.08 26.56 -54.91
C MET A 3 -15.79 25.79 -53.79
N LYS A 4 -14.97 24.96 -53.16
CA LYS A 4 -15.27 23.94 -52.15
C LYS A 4 -15.71 24.54 -50.83
N CYS A 5 -16.55 23.76 -50.14
CA CYS A 5 -16.56 23.44 -48.72
C CYS A 5 -15.92 24.42 -47.72
N LEU A 6 -16.70 24.85 -46.72
CA LEU A 6 -16.30 24.58 -45.34
C LEU A 6 -17.52 24.51 -44.42
N LEU A 7 -17.89 23.28 -44.08
CA LEU A 7 -18.88 22.92 -43.08
C LEU A 7 -18.15 22.97 -41.72
N ILE A 8 -18.26 24.07 -41.00
CA ILE A 8 -17.69 24.18 -39.64
C ILE A 8 -18.65 23.49 -38.68
N LEU A 9 -18.38 22.20 -38.48
CA LEU A 9 -18.97 21.33 -37.48
C LEU A 9 -18.50 21.82 -36.10
N LEU A 10 -19.38 22.52 -35.38
CA LEU A 10 -19.19 22.85 -33.97
C LEU A 10 -19.29 21.56 -33.16
N ILE A 11 -18.15 20.87 -33.02
CA ILE A 11 -17.98 19.76 -32.10
C ILE A 11 -17.94 20.35 -30.70
N SER A 12 -19.10 20.36 -30.04
CA SER A 12 -19.23 20.57 -28.61
C SER A 12 -18.51 19.42 -27.90
N PHE A 13 -17.25 19.64 -27.50
CA PHE A 13 -16.58 18.79 -26.53
C PHE A 13 -17.31 18.94 -25.19
N SER A 14 -18.31 18.11 -24.96
CA SER A 14 -18.79 17.82 -23.60
C SER A 14 -17.66 17.11 -22.87
N ALA A 15 -16.89 17.88 -22.10
CA ALA A 15 -16.00 17.34 -21.08
C ALA A 15 -16.88 16.62 -20.05
N PHE A 16 -16.94 15.29 -20.14
CA PHE A 16 -17.44 14.46 -19.05
C PHE A 16 -16.43 14.57 -17.91
N ALA A 17 -16.74 15.39 -16.91
CA ALA A 17 -16.17 15.22 -15.59
C ALA A 17 -16.73 13.90 -15.04
N GLN A 18 -15.91 12.84 -15.06
CA GLN A 18 -16.23 11.62 -14.32
C GLN A 18 -16.01 11.92 -12.83
N ASP A 19 -17.11 12.17 -12.12
CA ASP A 19 -17.17 12.01 -10.65
C ASP A 19 -17.02 10.51 -10.34
N GLY A 20 -15.78 10.02 -10.42
CA GLY A 20 -15.41 8.80 -9.73
C GLY A 20 -15.22 9.16 -8.27
N GLU A 21 -16.01 8.55 -7.38
CA GLU A 21 -15.77 8.60 -5.93
C GLU A 21 -14.31 8.19 -5.67
N SER A 22 -13.44 9.19 -5.50
CA SER A 22 -12.03 9.01 -5.20
C SER A 22 -11.94 8.49 -3.78
N GLU A 23 -11.68 7.18 -3.63
CA GLU A 23 -11.49 6.55 -2.33
C GLU A 23 -10.42 7.32 -1.55
N SER A 24 -10.78 7.79 -0.34
CA SER A 24 -9.89 8.65 0.43
C SER A 24 -8.54 7.97 0.70
N GLU A 25 -7.46 8.74 0.72
CA GLU A 25 -6.13 8.19 1.00
C GLU A 25 -6.05 7.47 2.37
N SER A 26 -6.90 7.87 3.33
CA SER A 26 -7.00 7.24 4.64
C SER A 26 -7.63 5.84 4.57
N THR A 27 -8.71 5.67 3.81
CA THR A 27 -9.39 4.38 3.64
C THR A 27 -8.48 3.37 2.94
N LEU A 28 -7.73 3.83 1.93
CA LEU A 28 -6.73 3.02 1.23
C LEU A 28 -5.66 2.47 2.18
N VAL A 29 -5.13 3.30 3.09
CA VAL A 29 -4.09 2.87 4.04
C VAL A 29 -4.65 1.91 5.08
N HIS A 30 -5.87 2.12 5.56
CA HIS A 30 -6.52 1.16 6.45
C HIS A 30 -6.71 -0.19 5.78
N LYS A 31 -7.10 -0.21 4.50
CA LYS A 31 -7.18 -1.43 3.72
C LYS A 31 -5.81 -2.11 3.57
N SER A 32 -4.78 -1.35 3.19
CA SER A 32 -3.40 -1.86 3.11
C SER A 32 -2.90 -2.43 4.43
N LEU A 33 -3.25 -1.84 5.58
CA LEU A 33 -2.89 -2.36 6.90
C LEU A 33 -3.57 -3.71 7.21
N VAL A 34 -4.84 -3.86 6.81
CA VAL A 34 -5.59 -5.11 6.97
C VAL A 34 -5.03 -6.19 6.05
N GLU A 35 -4.75 -5.84 4.79
CA GLU A 35 -4.14 -6.76 3.84
C GLU A 35 -2.74 -7.20 4.28
N LEU A 36 -1.90 -6.28 4.73
CA LEU A 36 -0.60 -6.60 5.31
C LEU A 36 -0.75 -7.58 6.47
N LYS A 37 -1.65 -7.32 7.42
CA LYS A 37 -1.91 -8.25 8.54
C LYS A 37 -2.28 -9.65 8.06
N ASN A 38 -2.98 -9.77 6.94
CA ASN A 38 -3.46 -11.05 6.42
C ASN A 38 -2.56 -11.63 5.33
N LEU A 39 -1.40 -11.02 5.06
CA LEU A 39 -0.46 -11.50 4.06
C LEU A 39 -0.02 -12.93 4.37
N LYS A 40 -0.17 -13.79 3.37
CA LYS A 40 0.23 -15.20 3.44
C LYS A 40 1.75 -15.33 3.35
N PRO A 41 2.38 -16.26 4.07
CA PRO A 41 3.82 -16.49 4.01
C PRO A 41 4.36 -16.71 2.59
N GLU A 42 3.62 -17.39 1.73
CA GLU A 42 4.01 -17.73 0.36
C GLU A 42 4.13 -16.51 -0.56
N ASP A 43 3.38 -15.45 -0.24
CA ASP A 43 3.34 -14.21 -1.01
C ASP A 43 4.28 -13.13 -0.44
N PHE A 44 4.98 -13.43 0.66
CA PHE A 44 5.74 -12.44 1.42
C PHE A 44 6.74 -11.67 0.54
N ASP A 45 7.65 -12.39 -0.11
CA ASP A 45 8.73 -11.81 -0.92
C ASP A 45 8.21 -10.99 -2.11
N LYS A 46 6.99 -11.29 -2.58
CA LYS A 46 6.39 -10.61 -3.75
C LYS A 46 5.72 -9.29 -3.38
N LYS A 47 5.11 -9.20 -2.20
CA LYS A 47 4.17 -8.12 -1.86
C LYS A 47 4.63 -7.24 -0.70
N ILE A 48 5.58 -7.69 0.12
CA ILE A 48 5.93 -6.97 1.36
C ILE A 48 6.48 -5.56 1.09
N ASP A 49 7.27 -5.41 0.02
CA ASP A 49 7.86 -4.11 -0.33
C ASP A 49 6.81 -3.13 -0.84
N ASP A 50 5.78 -3.59 -1.55
CA ASP A 50 4.67 -2.75 -2.00
C ASP A 50 3.87 -2.19 -0.81
N TYR A 51 3.55 -3.05 0.17
CA TYR A 51 2.88 -2.61 1.41
C TYR A 51 3.75 -1.65 2.21
N ARG A 52 5.05 -1.96 2.33
CA ARG A 52 6.00 -1.10 3.02
C ARG A 52 6.07 0.28 2.37
N ASN A 53 6.30 0.33 1.06
CA ASN A 53 6.46 1.58 0.32
C ASN A 53 5.19 2.43 0.36
N SER A 54 4.01 1.81 0.18
CA SER A 54 2.73 2.54 0.20
C SER A 54 2.40 3.13 1.58
N ILE A 55 2.56 2.34 2.65
CA ILE A 55 2.24 2.77 4.02
C ILE A 55 3.27 3.79 4.53
N GLU A 56 4.57 3.57 4.30
CA GLU A 56 5.63 4.51 4.71
C GLU A 56 5.49 5.85 3.99
N LYS A 57 5.17 5.85 2.69
CA LYS A 57 4.89 7.06 1.93
C LYS A 57 3.71 7.85 2.51
N TYR A 58 2.63 7.16 2.88
CA TYR A 58 1.49 7.80 3.54
C TYR A 58 1.88 8.40 4.90
N ILE A 59 2.61 7.66 5.73
CA ILE A 59 3.03 8.12 7.06
C ILE A 59 3.87 9.39 6.93
N GLU A 60 4.84 9.41 6.01
CA GLU A 60 5.67 10.59 5.77
C GLU A 60 4.85 11.77 5.24
N LYS A 61 3.93 11.53 4.31
CA LYS A 61 3.02 12.58 3.82
C LYS A 61 2.16 13.15 4.96
N LYS A 62 1.53 12.30 5.77
CA LYS A 62 0.69 12.73 6.90
C LYS A 62 1.49 13.43 7.99
N LYS A 63 2.73 13.02 8.25
CA LYS A 63 3.62 13.71 9.18
C LYS A 63 3.83 15.17 8.77
N ARG A 64 4.08 15.43 7.49
CA ARG A 64 4.20 16.80 6.94
C ARG A 64 2.90 17.59 7.04
N VAL A 65 1.75 16.93 6.83
CA VAL A 65 0.42 17.55 7.05
C VAL A 65 0.25 17.94 8.52
N CYS A 66 0.54 17.05 9.48
CA CYS A 66 0.44 17.36 10.90
C CYS A 66 1.43 18.46 11.34
N ASN A 67 2.60 18.55 10.70
CA ASN A 67 3.55 19.66 10.90
C ASN A 67 2.99 21.01 10.41
N GLY A 68 2.01 21.00 9.50
CA GLY A 68 1.47 22.19 8.85
C GLY A 68 2.28 22.64 7.63
N GLU A 69 3.06 21.74 7.02
CA GLU A 69 3.77 21.99 5.75
C GLU A 69 2.81 22.07 4.56
N PHE A 70 1.62 21.47 4.69
CA PHE A 70 0.53 21.57 3.75
C PHE A 70 -0.67 22.23 4.43
N THR A 71 -1.31 23.17 3.73
CA THR A 71 -2.53 23.83 4.21
C THR A 71 -3.73 23.23 3.51
N THR A 72 -4.71 22.77 4.28
CA THR A 72 -5.99 22.30 3.76
C THR A 72 -6.81 23.51 3.34
N ILE A 73 -7.18 23.58 2.06
CA ILE A 73 -8.15 24.57 1.57
C ILE A 73 -9.52 24.12 2.08
N ILE A 74 -10.07 24.82 3.06
CA ILE A 74 -11.46 24.65 3.45
C ILE A 74 -12.28 25.43 2.42
N LEU A 75 -12.94 24.74 1.50
CA LEU A 75 -13.97 25.35 0.66
C LEU A 75 -15.16 25.62 1.58
N SER A 76 -15.34 26.87 1.97
CA SER A 76 -16.50 27.31 2.75
C SER A 76 -17.53 27.84 1.75
N ASP A 77 -18.74 27.28 1.72
CA ASP A 77 -19.83 27.63 0.78
C ASP A 77 -20.48 29.01 1.04
N SER A 78 -19.71 29.97 1.54
CA SER A 78 -20.14 31.35 1.75
C SER A 78 -19.41 32.24 0.76
N GLU A 79 -20.17 33.00 -0.04
CA GLU A 79 -19.84 33.81 -1.23
C GLU A 79 -18.75 34.90 -1.08
N ASP A 80 -17.86 34.78 -0.11
CA ASP A 80 -16.74 35.69 0.10
C ASP A 80 -15.44 35.12 -0.49
N GLN A 81 -15.28 35.26 -1.80
CA GLN A 81 -14.07 34.86 -2.55
C GLN A 81 -12.79 35.64 -2.16
N SER A 82 -12.85 36.53 -1.15
CA SER A 82 -11.77 37.46 -0.83
C SER A 82 -10.70 36.90 0.14
N LYS A 83 -10.91 35.75 0.80
CA LYS A 83 -9.90 35.18 1.71
C LYS A 83 -9.84 33.64 1.62
N LYS A 84 -9.16 33.14 0.59
CA LYS A 84 -8.52 31.80 0.64
C LYS A 84 -7.38 31.82 1.67
N GLN A 85 -7.72 31.94 2.95
CA GLN A 85 -6.74 31.85 4.02
C GLN A 85 -6.40 30.39 4.25
N SER A 86 -5.15 30.06 3.95
CA SER A 86 -4.55 28.78 4.26
C SER A 86 -4.49 28.61 5.79
N LYS A 87 -5.52 27.99 6.37
CA LYS A 87 -5.61 27.83 7.82
C LYS A 87 -4.63 26.75 8.27
N LYS A 88 -3.63 27.13 9.06
CA LYS A 88 -2.75 26.18 9.76
C LYS A 88 -3.57 25.46 10.85
N LEU A 89 -3.27 24.18 11.08
CA LEU A 89 -3.85 23.43 12.19
C LEU A 89 -3.54 24.12 13.52
N SER A 90 -4.55 24.24 14.38
CA SER A 90 -4.42 24.63 15.78
C SER A 90 -3.58 23.62 16.58
N VAL A 91 -3.18 23.99 17.79
CA VAL A 91 -2.37 23.10 18.66
C VAL A 91 -3.11 21.78 18.95
N ASP A 92 -4.41 21.86 19.21
CA ASP A 92 -5.23 20.68 19.51
C ASP A 92 -5.45 19.81 18.26
N GLU A 93 -5.71 20.41 17.10
CA GLU A 93 -5.81 19.68 15.83
C GLU A 93 -4.50 18.99 15.45
N LYS A 94 -3.35 19.64 15.67
CA LYS A 94 -2.03 19.02 15.47
C LYS A 94 -1.83 17.83 16.40
N LYS A 95 -2.17 17.99 17.68
CA LYS A 95 -2.05 16.92 18.67
C LYS A 95 -2.91 15.71 18.29
N LEU A 96 -4.14 15.94 17.86
CA LEU A 96 -5.04 14.89 17.38
C LEU A 96 -4.45 14.18 16.15
N CYS A 97 -4.00 14.95 15.15
CA CYS A 97 -3.36 14.44 13.93
C CYS A 97 -2.16 13.52 14.25
N PHE A 98 -1.28 13.93 15.17
CA PHE A 98 -0.13 13.11 15.58
C PHE A 98 -0.54 11.86 16.36
N ASN A 99 -1.58 11.92 17.18
CA ASN A 99 -2.08 10.75 17.91
C ASN A 99 -2.63 9.69 16.96
N GLU A 100 -3.41 10.10 15.97
CA GLU A 100 -3.92 9.22 14.91
C GLU A 100 -2.77 8.61 14.10
N LEU A 101 -1.83 9.44 13.63
CA LEU A 101 -0.66 8.99 12.88
C LEU A 101 0.18 8.00 13.69
N LYS A 102 0.35 8.24 15.00
CA LYS A 102 1.04 7.33 15.92
C LYS A 102 0.33 5.98 16.05
N ALA A 103 -1.01 5.97 16.11
CA ALA A 103 -1.80 4.74 16.16
C ALA A 103 -1.65 3.91 14.87
N ILE A 104 -1.72 4.59 13.71
CA ILE A 104 -1.47 3.98 12.39
C ILE A 104 -0.06 3.38 12.34
N TYR A 105 0.95 4.15 12.75
CA TYR A 105 2.33 3.69 12.65
C TYR A 105 2.63 2.51 13.57
N LYS A 106 2.12 2.52 14.81
CA LYS A 106 2.21 1.37 15.72
C LYS A 106 1.56 0.12 15.14
N THR A 107 0.37 0.28 14.54
CA THR A 107 -0.36 -0.83 13.91
C THR A 107 0.43 -1.42 12.75
N TYR A 108 0.99 -0.57 11.88
CA TYR A 108 1.87 -0.98 10.79
C TYR A 108 3.05 -1.83 11.29
N ILE A 109 3.80 -1.32 12.27
CA ILE A 109 4.97 -2.03 12.81
C ILE A 109 4.56 -3.38 13.41
N ASN A 110 3.49 -3.42 14.19
CA ASN A 110 3.01 -4.68 14.78
C ASN A 110 2.61 -5.70 13.70
N HIS A 111 1.90 -5.28 12.65
CA HIS A 111 1.52 -6.16 11.55
C HIS A 111 2.75 -6.64 10.77
N LEU A 112 3.72 -5.75 10.51
CA LEU A 112 4.96 -6.10 9.82
C LEU A 112 5.75 -7.19 10.57
N PHE A 113 5.91 -7.03 11.89
CA PHE A 113 6.58 -8.05 12.71
C PHE A 113 5.82 -9.38 12.72
N LEU A 114 4.50 -9.33 12.83
CA LEU A 114 3.65 -10.53 12.83
C LEU A 114 3.76 -11.30 11.50
N VAL A 115 3.77 -10.60 10.37
CA VAL A 115 3.93 -11.20 9.04
C VAL A 115 5.33 -11.79 8.87
N ARG A 116 6.38 -11.04 9.22
CA ARG A 116 7.77 -11.53 9.16
C ARG A 116 7.97 -12.79 10.00
N SER A 117 7.41 -12.82 11.21
CA SER A 117 7.48 -14.01 12.07
C SER A 117 6.81 -15.22 11.42
N ARG A 118 5.63 -15.06 10.83
CA ARG A 118 4.94 -16.15 10.11
C ARG A 118 5.74 -16.63 8.90
N PHE A 119 6.31 -15.71 8.13
CA PHE A 119 7.17 -16.06 6.99
C PHE A 119 8.41 -16.85 7.40
N LEU A 120 9.11 -16.42 8.46
CA LEU A 120 10.28 -17.15 8.96
C LEU A 120 9.93 -18.55 9.46
N LYS A 121 8.80 -18.70 10.16
CA LYS A 121 8.29 -20.02 10.58
C LYS A 121 8.00 -20.92 9.38
N PHE A 122 7.35 -20.37 8.35
CA PHE A 122 7.06 -21.07 7.11
C PHE A 122 8.35 -21.53 6.39
N LEU A 123 9.32 -20.63 6.21
CA LEU A 123 10.61 -20.97 5.60
C LEU A 123 11.35 -22.05 6.38
N ASN A 124 11.37 -21.94 7.71
CA ASN A 124 12.04 -22.93 8.55
C ASN A 124 11.39 -24.32 8.40
N LYS A 125 10.06 -24.39 8.42
CA LYS A 125 9.33 -25.64 8.21
C LYS A 125 9.69 -26.27 6.86
N LYS A 126 9.65 -25.49 5.78
CA LYS A 126 9.99 -25.96 4.43
C LYS A 126 11.42 -26.50 4.35
N ARG A 127 12.38 -25.81 4.97
CA ARG A 127 13.79 -26.24 4.98
C ARG A 127 14.00 -27.54 5.75
N ILE A 128 13.28 -27.75 6.86
CA ILE A 128 13.34 -29.00 7.62
C ILE A 128 12.79 -30.16 6.79
N GLU A 129 11.67 -29.94 6.10
CA GLU A 129 11.05 -30.95 5.22
C GLU A 129 11.98 -31.30 4.03
N GLU A 130 12.57 -30.29 3.40
CA GLU A 130 13.55 -30.47 2.31
C GLU A 130 14.79 -31.24 2.77
N LEU A 131 15.33 -30.89 3.94
CA LEU A 131 16.47 -31.59 4.52
C LEU A 131 16.18 -33.08 4.77
N ALA A 132 14.97 -33.40 5.25
CA ALA A 132 14.53 -34.78 5.45
C ALA A 132 14.39 -35.52 4.12
N SER A 133 13.83 -34.88 3.08
CA SER A 133 13.72 -35.47 1.73
C SER A 133 15.10 -35.79 1.16
N ILE A 134 16.04 -34.84 1.24
CA ILE A 134 17.41 -35.02 0.73
C ILE A 134 18.10 -36.18 1.44
N ARG A 135 17.95 -36.30 2.77
CA ARG A 135 18.49 -37.43 3.52
C ARG A 135 17.93 -38.75 2.99
N ASP A 136 16.61 -38.86 2.87
CA ASP A 136 15.96 -40.11 2.47
C ASP A 136 16.29 -40.49 1.01
N GLU A 137 16.37 -39.51 0.11
CA GLU A 137 16.82 -39.68 -1.27
C GLU A 137 18.29 -40.14 -1.33
N THR A 138 19.15 -39.55 -0.49
CA THR A 138 20.57 -39.92 -0.42
C THR A 138 20.74 -41.36 0.08
N LEU A 139 20.02 -41.75 1.14
CA LEU A 139 20.05 -43.12 1.66
C LEU A 139 19.53 -44.13 0.62
N LYS A 140 18.43 -43.83 -0.06
CA LYS A 140 17.92 -44.66 -1.16
C LYS A 140 18.93 -44.80 -2.30
N SER A 141 19.62 -43.72 -2.65
CA SER A 141 20.67 -43.74 -3.69
C SER A 141 21.84 -44.64 -3.30
N ILE A 142 22.29 -44.54 -2.05
CA ILE A 142 23.33 -45.42 -1.48
C ILE A 142 22.87 -46.88 -1.55
N ASP A 143 21.70 -47.20 -1.00
CA ASP A 143 21.15 -48.56 -0.99
C ASP A 143 21.01 -49.12 -2.41
N SER A 144 20.56 -48.31 -3.37
CA SER A 144 20.43 -48.73 -4.76
C SER A 144 21.77 -49.07 -5.42
N THR A 145 22.84 -48.39 -5.01
CA THR A 145 24.20 -48.60 -5.51
C THR A 145 24.78 -49.93 -5.00
N PHE A 146 24.56 -50.25 -3.72
CA PHE A 146 25.09 -51.45 -3.09
C PHE A 146 24.21 -52.69 -3.28
N ASN A 147 22.90 -52.53 -3.52
CA ASN A 147 21.96 -53.63 -3.76
C ASN A 147 21.84 -54.04 -5.24
N ARG A 148 22.54 -53.37 -6.15
CA ARG A 148 22.60 -53.76 -7.56
C ARG A 148 23.39 -55.06 -7.69
N LYS A 149 22.67 -56.20 -7.76
CA LYS A 149 23.25 -57.53 -8.03
C LYS A 149 24.21 -57.45 -9.23
N ARG A 150 25.42 -57.94 -9.01
CA ARG A 150 26.43 -58.15 -10.05
C ARG A 150 26.04 -59.34 -10.93
#